data_AF-A0A535UY87-F1
#
_entry.id   AF-A0A535UY87-F1
#
_cell.length_a   1.000
_cell.length_b   1.000
_cell.length_c   1.000
_cell.angle_alpha   90.00
_cell.angle_beta   90.00
_cell.angle_gamma   90.00
#
_symmetry.space_group_name_H-M   'P 1'
#
loop_
_entity.id
_entity.type
_entity.pdbx_description
1 polymer ?
#
loop_
_entity_poly.entity_id
_entity_poly.type
_entity_poly.pdbx_seq_one_letter_code
_entity_poly.pdbx_strand_id
1 'polypeptide(L)'
;MSFRVVRSLSSEPLARPLGSWTGLVWERSSRTGGDEMPEHRIGTREEWQVARDELAKLEAEHAKRNEEITRARRDLPWVRVDKEYEFDTEDGKKSLAELFDGRSQLLAYNIMFGPDYTLGACPGCTSLADGLDGSLVHLNHLDVTLVCFSRAPVERLTAYKRRMGWQFPYVSTFNSDFAFDFRLALTEEQAQKIPEVKEMIDNPPDFLKDWSRQIGAELKDGLRENPSWIAFARENGTVYHTYTVSAPDPFVAPYFSFLLERTPKAQSDIAGTLRKDEYPD
;
A
#
# COMPACT_ATOMS: atom_id res chain seq x y z
N MET A 1 54.87 24.49 19.86
CA MET A 1 53.92 25.32 19.07
C MET A 1 53.03 24.35 18.31
N SER A 2 51.70 24.32 18.38
CA SER A 2 50.68 25.15 19.00
C SER A 2 49.44 24.28 19.29
N PHE A 3 48.53 24.82 20.10
CA PHE A 3 47.35 24.24 20.76
C PHE A 3 46.08 24.15 19.88
N ARG A 4 45.19 23.19 20.24
CA ARG A 4 43.69 23.18 20.31
C ARG A 4 42.87 23.62 19.06
N VAL A 5 41.72 23.01 18.71
CA VAL A 5 40.42 23.02 19.44
C VAL A 5 39.48 21.89 18.95
N VAL A 6 38.67 21.41 19.90
CA VAL A 6 37.52 20.48 19.81
C VAL A 6 36.25 21.16 19.27
N ARG A 7 35.43 20.47 18.46
CA ARG A 7 33.96 20.57 18.42
C ARG A 7 33.41 19.18 18.10
N SER A 8 32.76 18.47 19.02
CA SER A 8 31.40 18.66 19.58
C SER A 8 30.30 18.29 18.59
N LEU A 9 29.51 17.30 19.01
CA LEU A 9 28.34 16.68 18.40
C LEU A 9 27.42 17.66 17.65
N SER A 10 27.00 17.28 16.44
CA SER A 10 25.72 17.66 15.89
C SER A 10 24.96 16.38 15.51
N SER A 11 24.13 15.93 16.45
CA SER A 11 22.97 15.09 16.18
C SER A 11 21.96 15.94 15.42
N GLU A 12 22.07 15.95 14.10
CA GLU A 12 20.98 16.41 13.22
C GLU A 12 20.34 15.16 12.60
N PRO A 13 19.02 14.97 12.74
CA PRO A 13 18.34 13.91 12.01
C PRO A 13 18.47 14.23 10.53
N LEU A 14 18.87 13.23 9.74
CA LEU A 14 18.87 13.27 8.28
C LEU A 14 17.43 13.53 7.80
N ALA A 15 17.04 14.80 7.74
CA ALA A 15 15.86 15.29 7.07
C ALA A 15 16.10 15.13 5.56
N ARG A 16 15.94 13.91 5.07
CA ARG A 16 15.80 13.66 3.64
C ARG A 16 14.54 14.38 3.16
N PRO A 17 14.58 15.01 1.97
CA PRO A 17 13.44 15.71 1.42
C PRO A 17 12.25 14.74 1.37
N LEU A 18 11.08 15.27 1.75
CA LEU A 18 9.80 14.61 1.56
C LEU A 18 9.77 14.07 0.13
N GLY A 19 9.92 12.75 -0.03
CA GLY A 19 9.51 12.08 -1.26
C GLY A 19 8.08 12.55 -1.50
N SER A 20 7.85 13.14 -2.66
CA SER A 20 6.69 13.96 -2.90
C SER A 20 5.42 13.13 -2.68
N TRP A 21 4.61 13.57 -1.71
CA TRP A 21 3.23 13.09 -1.52
C TRP A 21 2.32 13.50 -2.70
N THR A 22 2.90 14.05 -3.78
CA THR A 22 2.28 14.41 -5.06
C THR A 22 1.56 13.27 -5.75
N GLY A 23 1.75 12.04 -5.27
CA GLY A 23 1.10 10.86 -5.80
C GLY A 23 -0.24 10.49 -5.15
N LEU A 24 -0.74 11.20 -4.13
CA LEU A 24 -2.11 10.90 -3.66
C LEU A 24 -3.16 11.32 -4.69
N VAL A 25 -2.82 12.27 -5.56
CA VAL A 25 -3.60 12.62 -6.73
C VAL A 25 -3.28 11.56 -7.78
N TRP A 26 -4.26 10.72 -8.10
CA TRP A 26 -4.33 10.18 -9.44
C TRP A 26 -4.41 11.37 -10.39
N GLU A 27 -3.27 11.92 -10.83
CA GLU A 27 -3.25 12.85 -11.94
C GLU A 27 -3.48 12.02 -13.20
N ARG A 28 -4.74 11.62 -13.35
CA ARG A 28 -5.30 10.99 -14.52
C ARG A 28 -5.76 12.12 -15.42
N SER A 29 -5.43 12.01 -16.70
CA SER A 29 -6.07 12.79 -17.74
C SER A 29 -7.58 12.75 -17.49
N SER A 30 -8.13 13.88 -17.04
CA SER A 30 -9.55 14.11 -17.10
C SER A 30 -9.91 14.14 -18.58
N ARG A 31 -10.28 13.00 -19.15
CA ARG A 31 -11.17 13.02 -20.31
C ARG A 31 -12.53 13.45 -19.78
N THR A 32 -12.68 14.75 -19.56
CA THR A 32 -13.96 15.42 -19.69
C THR A 32 -14.28 15.40 -21.19
N GLY A 33 -14.79 14.27 -21.64
CA GLY A 33 -15.32 14.05 -22.98
C GLY A 33 -16.50 13.13 -22.81
N GLY A 34 -17.62 13.47 -23.45
CA GLY A 34 -18.87 12.74 -23.33
C GLY A 34 -18.73 11.24 -23.64
N ASP A 35 -19.83 10.55 -23.38
CA ASP A 35 -20.12 9.13 -23.59
C ASP A 35 -19.94 8.67 -25.06
N GLU A 36 -18.78 8.92 -25.66
CA GLU A 36 -18.32 8.29 -26.90
C GLU A 36 -17.41 7.13 -26.51
N MET A 37 -18.02 5.94 -26.46
CA MET A 37 -17.31 4.68 -26.60
C MET A 37 -16.31 4.82 -27.76
N PRO A 38 -14.98 4.66 -27.54
CA PRO A 38 -14.04 4.76 -28.64
C PRO A 38 -14.45 3.76 -29.72
N GLU A 39 -14.63 4.22 -30.96
CA GLU A 39 -14.96 3.35 -32.09
C GLU A 39 -13.90 2.25 -32.19
N HIS A 40 -14.27 1.04 -31.78
CA HIS A 40 -13.37 -0.10 -31.83
C HIS A 40 -13.27 -0.57 -33.27
N ARG A 41 -12.06 -0.50 -33.85
CA ARG A 41 -11.78 -1.08 -35.17
C ARG A 41 -12.00 -2.59 -35.13
N ILE A 42 -12.94 -3.08 -35.92
CA ILE A 42 -13.09 -4.51 -36.20
C ILE A 42 -12.08 -4.87 -37.31
N GLY A 43 -11.21 -5.85 -37.05
CA GLY A 43 -10.19 -6.33 -37.99
C GLY A 43 -10.26 -7.84 -38.20
N THR A 44 -9.60 -8.32 -39.25
CA THR A 44 -9.40 -9.74 -39.52
C THR A 44 -8.42 -10.37 -38.53
N ARG A 45 -8.35 -11.71 -38.52
CA ARG A 45 -7.42 -12.44 -37.65
C ARG A 45 -5.96 -12.12 -38.00
N GLU A 46 -5.67 -11.96 -39.28
CA GLU A 46 -4.36 -11.65 -39.82
C GLU A 46 -3.91 -10.24 -39.41
N GLU A 47 -4.79 -9.23 -39.56
CA GLU A 47 -4.51 -7.87 -39.08
C GLU A 47 -4.30 -7.82 -37.57
N TRP A 48 -5.12 -8.56 -36.80
CA TRP A 48 -4.95 -8.68 -35.35
C TRP A 48 -3.60 -9.30 -34.99
N GLN A 49 -3.16 -10.34 -35.72
CA GLN A 49 -1.90 -11.02 -35.44
C GLN A 49 -0.70 -10.08 -35.66
N VAL A 50 -0.69 -9.34 -36.77
CA VAL A 50 0.35 -8.34 -37.04
C VAL A 50 0.39 -7.27 -35.94
N ALA A 51 -0.77 -6.73 -35.54
CA ALA A 51 -0.83 -5.75 -34.46
C ALA A 51 -0.40 -6.32 -33.10
N ARG A 52 -0.76 -7.58 -32.82
CA ARG A 52 -0.37 -8.30 -31.59
C ARG A 52 1.13 -8.52 -31.51
N ASP A 53 1.78 -8.83 -32.64
CA ASP A 53 3.22 -9.05 -32.71
C ASP A 53 3.99 -7.75 -32.45
N GLU A 54 3.49 -6.60 -32.90
CA GLU A 54 4.06 -5.30 -32.54
C GLU A 54 3.86 -4.98 -31.05
N LEU A 55 2.67 -5.22 -30.49
CA LEU A 55 2.43 -5.07 -29.05
C LEU A 55 3.34 -5.97 -28.20
N ALA A 56 3.63 -7.19 -28.66
CA ALA A 56 4.48 -8.15 -27.94
C ALA A 56 5.89 -7.60 -27.69
N LYS A 57 6.41 -6.77 -28.60
CA LYS A 57 7.74 -6.14 -28.45
C LYS A 57 7.74 -5.16 -27.28
N LEU A 58 6.70 -4.33 -27.18
CA LEU A 58 6.55 -3.38 -26.06
C LEU A 58 6.36 -4.11 -24.72
N GLU A 59 5.57 -5.18 -24.70
CA GLU A 59 5.40 -6.01 -23.50
C GLU A 59 6.71 -6.68 -23.07
N ALA A 60 7.54 -7.14 -24.02
CA ALA A 60 8.84 -7.72 -23.74
C ALA A 60 9.83 -6.69 -23.19
N GLU A 61 9.84 -5.47 -23.72
CA GLU A 61 10.64 -4.36 -23.19
C GLU A 61 10.22 -4.02 -21.75
N HIS A 62 8.92 -3.96 -21.49
CA HIS A 62 8.39 -3.74 -20.14
C HIS A 62 8.80 -4.87 -19.18
N ALA A 63 8.72 -6.14 -19.60
CA ALA A 63 9.15 -7.28 -18.79
C ALA A 63 10.64 -7.18 -18.42
N LYS A 64 11.51 -6.88 -19.38
CA LYS A 64 12.95 -6.68 -19.14
C LYS A 64 13.19 -5.54 -18.15
N ARG A 65 12.48 -4.42 -18.29
CA ARG A 65 12.61 -3.30 -17.37
C ARG A 65 12.16 -3.66 -15.97
N ASN A 66 11.09 -4.44 -15.83
CA ASN A 66 10.61 -4.91 -14.55
C ASN A 66 11.61 -5.87 -13.86
N GLU A 67 12.33 -6.70 -14.61
CA GLU A 67 13.42 -7.52 -14.07
C GLU A 67 14.58 -6.67 -13.52
N GLU A 68 14.96 -5.61 -14.24
CA GLU A 68 15.97 -4.64 -13.78
C GLU A 68 15.54 -3.96 -12.47
N ILE A 69 14.28 -3.53 -12.39
CA ILE A 69 13.70 -2.93 -11.17
C ILE A 69 13.68 -3.94 -10.02
N THR A 70 13.33 -5.21 -10.30
CA THR A 70 13.31 -6.27 -9.30
C THR A 70 14.70 -6.52 -8.72
N ARG A 71 15.76 -6.52 -9.54
CA ARG A 71 17.15 -6.60 -9.06
C ARG A 71 17.51 -5.38 -8.23
N ALA A 72 17.22 -4.17 -8.72
CA ALA A 72 17.51 -2.94 -7.99
C ALA A 72 16.81 -2.87 -6.62
N ARG A 73 15.58 -3.40 -6.48
CA ARG A 73 14.88 -3.51 -5.18
C ARG A 73 15.62 -4.44 -4.21
N ARG A 74 16.20 -5.54 -4.68
CA ARG A 74 16.97 -6.49 -3.85
C ARG A 74 18.32 -5.91 -3.41
N ASP A 75 18.92 -5.04 -4.24
CA ASP A 75 20.20 -4.40 -3.97
C ASP A 75 20.09 -3.17 -3.05
N LEU A 76 18.87 -2.78 -2.62
CA LEU A 76 18.68 -1.70 -1.68
C LEU A 76 19.41 -2.00 -0.35
N PRO A 77 20.08 -0.99 0.26
CA PRO A 77 20.74 -1.19 1.54
C PRO A 77 19.71 -1.49 2.62
N TRP A 78 19.96 -2.56 3.37
CA TRP A 78 19.14 -2.94 4.51
C TRP A 78 19.38 -2.00 5.69
N VAL A 79 18.30 -1.51 6.28
CA VAL A 79 18.35 -0.59 7.42
C VAL A 79 17.97 -1.37 8.68
N ARG A 80 18.90 -1.47 9.63
CA ARG A 80 18.64 -2.12 10.91
C ARG A 80 17.47 -1.43 11.64
N VAL A 81 16.56 -2.21 12.19
CA VAL A 81 15.49 -1.70 13.05
C VAL A 81 15.94 -1.75 14.50
N ASP A 82 16.35 -0.61 15.05
CA ASP A 82 16.87 -0.53 16.43
C ASP A 82 15.79 -0.32 17.48
N LYS A 83 14.65 0.28 17.10
CA LYS A 83 13.52 0.50 18.01
C LYS A 83 12.75 -0.81 18.20
N GLU A 84 12.52 -1.17 19.46
CA GLU A 84 11.64 -2.28 19.79
C GLU A 84 10.18 -1.85 19.59
N TYR A 85 9.46 -2.58 18.75
CA TYR A 85 8.04 -2.38 18.51
C TYR A 85 7.25 -3.56 19.04
N GLU A 86 6.11 -3.25 19.66
CA GLU A 86 5.13 -4.21 20.11
C GLU A 86 3.81 -3.97 19.37
N PHE A 87 3.14 -5.07 19.03
CA PHE A 87 1.89 -5.05 18.28
C PHE A 87 0.84 -5.91 18.96
N ASP A 88 -0.41 -5.45 18.94
CA ASP A 88 -1.53 -6.23 19.46
C ASP A 88 -2.02 -7.21 18.37
N THR A 89 -2.12 -8.50 18.70
CA THR A 89 -2.61 -9.57 17.83
C THR A 89 -3.75 -10.34 18.49
N GLU A 90 -4.45 -11.20 17.75
CA GLU A 90 -5.50 -12.07 18.29
C GLU A 90 -5.00 -12.97 19.44
N ASP A 91 -3.71 -13.31 19.44
CA ASP A 91 -3.06 -14.18 20.44
C ASP A 91 -2.31 -13.39 21.54
N GLY A 92 -2.52 -12.08 21.61
CA GLY A 92 -1.79 -11.18 22.51
C GLY A 92 -0.68 -10.40 21.81
N LYS A 93 0.21 -9.81 22.60
CA LYS A 93 1.26 -8.91 22.11
C LYS A 93 2.39 -9.69 21.44
N LYS A 94 2.90 -9.18 20.32
CA LYS A 94 4.07 -9.70 19.61
C LYS A 94 5.03 -8.58 19.25
N SER A 95 6.32 -8.85 19.32
CA SER A 95 7.38 -8.01 18.78
C SER A 95 7.49 -8.14 17.26
N LEU A 96 8.17 -7.20 16.59
CA LEU A 96 8.42 -7.30 15.15
C LEU A 96 9.15 -8.59 14.77
N ALA A 97 10.08 -9.05 15.58
CA ALA A 97 10.83 -10.28 15.34
C ALA A 97 9.95 -11.55 15.45
N GLU A 98 8.96 -11.55 16.34
CA GLU A 98 8.01 -12.67 16.49
C GLU A 98 7.02 -12.74 15.33
N LEU A 99 6.71 -11.62 14.67
CA LEU A 99 5.88 -11.60 13.46
C LEU A 99 6.49 -12.37 12.28
N PHE A 100 7.79 -12.66 12.30
CA PHE A 100 8.42 -13.51 11.29
C PHE A 100 7.99 -14.97 11.39
N ASP A 101 7.41 -15.43 12.50
CA ASP A 101 6.90 -16.80 12.65
C ASP A 101 7.91 -17.89 12.23
N GLY A 102 9.17 -17.71 12.65
CA GLY A 102 10.28 -18.62 12.34
C GLY A 102 10.92 -18.48 10.95
N ARG A 103 10.38 -17.64 10.06
CA ARG A 103 10.89 -17.41 8.70
C ARG A 103 11.95 -16.31 8.66
N SER A 104 12.72 -16.22 7.57
CA SER A 104 13.76 -15.18 7.41
C SER A 104 13.22 -13.87 6.81
N GLN A 105 12.03 -13.89 6.21
CA GLN A 105 11.43 -12.73 5.55
C GLN A 105 10.03 -12.45 6.08
N LEU A 106 9.69 -11.17 6.20
CA LEU A 106 8.37 -10.68 6.55
C LEU A 106 7.93 -9.69 5.47
N LEU A 107 6.80 -9.97 4.84
CA LEU A 107 6.12 -9.06 3.93
C LEU A 107 4.82 -8.63 4.61
N ALA A 108 4.54 -7.33 4.63
CA ALA A 108 3.31 -6.82 5.21
C ALA A 108 2.61 -5.81 4.30
N TYR A 109 1.28 -5.86 4.30
CA TYR A 109 0.44 -4.87 3.66
C TYR A 109 -0.26 -4.01 4.71
N ASN A 110 -0.09 -2.68 4.64
CA ASN A 110 -0.84 -1.75 5.47
C ASN A 110 -2.21 -1.51 4.84
N ILE A 111 -3.23 -2.13 5.43
CA ILE A 111 -4.61 -1.85 5.09
C ILE A 111 -4.97 -0.52 5.76
N MET A 112 -5.49 0.45 4.99
CA MET A 112 -5.99 1.68 5.58
C MET A 112 -7.24 1.37 6.40
N PHE A 113 -7.05 1.22 7.72
CA PHE A 113 -8.12 1.13 8.68
C PHE A 113 -7.70 1.94 9.91
N GLY A 114 -8.02 3.24 9.87
CA GLY A 114 -7.70 4.17 10.94
C GLY A 114 -8.66 4.02 12.13
N PRO A 115 -8.31 4.62 13.28
CA PRO A 115 -9.14 4.55 14.47
C PRO A 115 -10.46 5.29 14.31
N ASP A 116 -10.53 6.27 13.41
CA ASP A 116 -11.71 7.10 13.16
C ASP A 116 -12.70 6.48 12.16
N TYR A 117 -12.32 5.38 11.51
CA TYR A 117 -13.15 4.71 10.48
C TYR A 117 -14.26 3.94 11.19
N THR A 118 -15.54 4.20 10.89
CA THR A 118 -16.66 3.57 11.62
C THR A 118 -17.34 2.43 10.87
N LEU A 119 -17.26 2.41 9.54
CA LEU A 119 -17.96 1.42 8.71
C LEU A 119 -17.03 0.30 8.20
N GLY A 120 -15.72 0.51 8.21
CA GLY A 120 -14.69 -0.48 7.96
C GLY A 120 -13.47 0.09 7.24
N ALA A 121 -12.56 -0.79 6.80
CA ALA A 121 -11.34 -0.39 6.13
C ALA A 121 -11.59 0.20 4.73
N CYS A 122 -10.58 0.87 4.17
CA CYS A 122 -10.60 1.35 2.79
C CYS A 122 -11.02 0.24 1.82
N PRO A 123 -12.02 0.48 0.93
CA PRO A 123 -12.52 -0.54 0.01
C PRO A 123 -11.46 -1.09 -0.96
N GLY A 124 -10.56 -0.23 -1.46
CA GLY A 124 -9.46 -0.65 -2.32
C GLY A 124 -8.47 -1.57 -1.59
N CYS A 125 -8.07 -1.20 -0.37
CA CYS A 125 -7.20 -2.05 0.45
C CYS A 125 -7.86 -3.39 0.79
N THR A 126 -9.16 -3.36 1.10
CA THR A 126 -9.96 -4.55 1.40
C THR A 126 -9.99 -5.48 0.19
N SER A 127 -10.21 -4.94 -1.01
CA SER A 127 -10.24 -5.73 -2.24
C SER A 127 -8.88 -6.34 -2.60
N LEU A 128 -7.78 -5.66 -2.29
CA LEU A 128 -6.44 -6.24 -2.42
C LEU A 128 -6.27 -7.41 -1.42
N ALA A 129 -6.63 -7.16 -0.16
CA ALA A 129 -6.53 -8.14 0.92
C ALA A 129 -7.34 -9.42 0.65
N ASP A 130 -8.48 -9.32 -0.03
CA ASP A 130 -9.28 -10.47 -0.48
C ASP A 130 -8.49 -11.50 -1.30
N GLY A 131 -7.44 -11.08 -2.02
CA GLY A 131 -6.59 -11.96 -2.82
C GLY A 131 -5.42 -12.61 -2.05
N LEU A 132 -5.19 -12.23 -0.79
CA LEU A 132 -3.97 -12.62 -0.07
C LEU A 132 -4.01 -14.03 0.50
N ASP A 133 -5.18 -14.53 0.91
CA ASP A 133 -5.30 -15.85 1.54
C ASP A 133 -4.77 -16.98 0.65
N GLY A 134 -5.06 -16.91 -0.67
CA GLY A 134 -4.55 -17.89 -1.64
C GLY A 134 -3.02 -17.87 -1.79
N SER A 135 -2.38 -16.73 -1.48
CA SER A 135 -0.92 -16.56 -1.58
C SER A 135 -0.17 -17.04 -0.33
N LEU A 136 -0.82 -17.05 0.85
CA LEU A 136 -0.20 -17.38 2.14
C LEU A 136 0.55 -18.70 2.11
N VAL A 137 -0.08 -19.76 1.60
CA VAL A 137 0.53 -21.09 1.57
C VAL A 137 1.82 -21.12 0.76
N HIS A 138 1.86 -20.41 -0.37
CA HIS A 138 3.04 -20.37 -1.23
C HIS A 138 4.16 -19.56 -0.59
N LEU A 139 3.85 -18.39 -0.05
CA LEU A 139 4.83 -17.53 0.63
C LEU A 139 5.45 -18.24 1.83
N ASN A 140 4.63 -18.91 2.64
CA ASN A 140 5.11 -19.62 3.82
C ASN A 140 6.08 -20.77 3.49
N HIS A 141 5.90 -21.47 2.36
CA HIS A 141 6.82 -22.51 1.87
C HIS A 141 8.08 -21.92 1.21
N LEU A 142 8.04 -20.63 0.84
CA LEU A 142 9.16 -19.87 0.26
C LEU A 142 9.84 -18.96 1.29
N ASP A 143 9.74 -19.31 2.58
CA ASP A 143 10.41 -18.62 3.69
C ASP A 143 10.01 -17.14 3.84
N VAL A 144 8.75 -16.82 3.54
CA VAL A 144 8.15 -15.49 3.73
C VAL A 144 6.91 -15.61 4.60
N THR A 145 6.87 -14.88 5.71
CA THR A 145 5.63 -14.66 6.46
C THR A 145 4.90 -13.45 5.87
N LEU A 146 3.61 -13.60 5.57
CA LEU A 146 2.75 -12.51 5.13
C LEU A 146 1.79 -12.11 6.26
N VAL A 147 1.74 -10.81 6.59
CA VAL A 147 0.79 -10.24 7.56
C VAL A 147 0.13 -8.98 7.00
N CYS A 148 -0.98 -8.57 7.58
CA CYS A 148 -1.53 -7.23 7.36
C CYS A 148 -1.42 -6.37 8.61
N PHE A 149 -1.25 -5.07 8.41
CA PHE A 149 -1.22 -4.05 9.46
C PHE A 149 -2.35 -3.06 9.30
N SER A 150 -2.84 -2.54 10.42
CA SER A 150 -3.67 -1.33 10.48
C SER A 150 -3.56 -0.64 11.82
N ARG A 151 -3.81 0.67 11.82
CA ARG A 151 -3.78 1.52 13.02
C ARG A 151 -5.15 1.62 13.71
N ALA A 152 -5.82 0.49 13.93
CA ALA A 152 -7.07 0.42 14.69
C ALA A 152 -6.99 -0.67 15.78
N PRO A 153 -7.78 -0.56 16.87
CA PRO A 153 -7.80 -1.56 17.94
C PRO A 153 -7.94 -3.00 17.43
N VAL A 154 -7.23 -3.94 18.06
CA VAL A 154 -7.14 -5.34 17.58
C VAL A 154 -8.51 -6.01 17.52
N GLU A 155 -9.44 -5.66 18.41
CA GLU A 155 -10.80 -6.20 18.43
C GLU A 155 -11.57 -5.80 17.15
N ARG A 156 -11.36 -4.57 16.67
CA ARG A 156 -11.95 -4.08 15.43
C ARG A 156 -11.33 -4.74 14.20
N LEU A 157 -10.02 -4.93 14.20
CA LEU A 157 -9.34 -5.65 13.12
C LEU A 157 -9.82 -7.11 13.05
N THR A 158 -9.94 -7.77 14.20
CA THR A 158 -10.44 -9.15 14.31
C THR A 158 -11.89 -9.27 13.84
N ALA A 159 -12.76 -8.34 14.24
CA ALA A 159 -14.15 -8.29 13.77
C ALA A 159 -14.23 -8.10 12.26
N TYR A 160 -13.39 -7.21 11.70
CA TYR A 160 -13.36 -6.94 10.27
C TYR A 160 -12.79 -8.11 9.47
N LYS A 161 -11.70 -8.72 9.93
CA LYS A 161 -11.15 -9.97 9.38
C LYS A 161 -12.22 -11.05 9.28
N ARG A 162 -13.01 -11.23 10.35
CA ARG A 162 -14.14 -12.17 10.38
C ARG A 162 -15.24 -11.81 9.39
N ARG A 163 -15.63 -10.53 9.30
CA ARG A 163 -16.59 -10.03 8.30
C ARG A 163 -16.13 -10.38 6.88
N MET A 164 -14.85 -10.19 6.59
CA MET A 164 -14.29 -10.45 5.26
C MET A 164 -13.90 -11.92 5.04
N GLY A 165 -13.95 -12.77 6.07
CA GLY A 165 -13.58 -14.19 5.98
C GLY A 165 -12.08 -14.47 5.81
N TRP A 166 -11.22 -13.49 6.09
CA TRP A 166 -9.78 -13.60 5.86
C TRP A 166 -9.07 -14.52 6.86
N GLN A 167 -8.01 -15.19 6.39
CA GLN A 167 -7.23 -16.14 7.19
C GLN A 167 -5.81 -15.64 7.51
N PHE A 168 -5.27 -14.68 6.78
CA PHE A 168 -3.96 -14.09 7.10
C PHE A 168 -3.90 -13.48 8.52
N PRO A 169 -2.72 -13.44 9.16
CA PRO A 169 -2.53 -12.69 10.39
C PRO A 169 -2.77 -11.20 10.19
N TYR A 170 -3.63 -10.59 11.02
CA TYR A 170 -3.92 -9.16 11.00
C TYR A 170 -3.53 -8.54 12.33
N VAL A 171 -2.58 -7.61 12.28
CA VAL A 171 -1.85 -7.10 13.42
C VAL A 171 -2.13 -5.61 13.60
N SER A 172 -2.40 -5.21 14.84
CA SER A 172 -2.68 -3.81 15.18
C SER A 172 -1.40 -3.05 15.47
N THR A 173 -1.25 -1.90 14.80
CA THR A 173 -0.22 -0.90 15.09
C THR A 173 -0.79 0.28 15.88
N PHE A 174 -1.99 0.16 16.46
CA PHE A 174 -2.72 1.29 17.05
C PHE A 174 -1.99 1.93 18.25
N ASN A 175 -1.41 1.10 19.12
CA ASN A 175 -0.68 1.55 20.31
C ASN A 175 0.84 1.63 20.09
N SER A 176 1.28 1.84 18.83
CA SER A 176 2.68 1.80 18.45
C SER A 176 3.01 2.93 17.47
N ASP A 177 4.20 3.51 17.59
CA ASP A 177 4.69 4.51 16.65
C ASP A 177 5.08 3.93 15.29
N PHE A 178 5.08 2.60 15.14
CA PHE A 178 5.54 1.89 13.95
C PHE A 178 4.96 2.45 12.65
N ALA A 179 3.65 2.74 12.64
CA ALA A 179 2.99 3.26 11.45
C ALA A 179 3.55 4.63 11.03
N PHE A 180 3.94 5.48 11.98
CA PHE A 180 4.52 6.80 11.69
C PHE A 180 6.00 6.70 11.32
N ASP A 181 6.77 5.89 12.05
CA ASP A 181 8.21 5.69 11.80
C ASP A 181 8.47 5.11 10.40
N PHE A 182 7.57 4.24 9.91
CA PHE A 182 7.63 3.64 8.57
C PHE A 182 6.74 4.32 7.52
N ARG A 183 6.17 5.49 7.83
CA ARG A 183 5.33 6.32 6.92
C ARG A 183 4.11 5.59 6.33
N LEU A 184 3.55 4.67 7.12
CA LEU A 184 2.28 3.98 6.87
C LEU A 184 1.08 4.82 7.35
N ALA A 185 1.32 5.81 8.21
CA ALA A 185 0.35 6.80 8.64
C ALA A 185 0.99 8.18 8.84
N LEU A 186 0.15 9.21 8.86
CA LEU A 186 0.49 10.59 9.16
C LEU A 186 -0.10 11.00 10.52
N THR A 187 0.67 11.77 11.28
CA THR A 187 0.10 12.53 12.39
C THR A 187 -0.79 13.65 11.84
N GLU A 188 -1.71 14.16 12.67
CA GLU A 188 -2.55 15.30 12.29
C GLU A 188 -1.70 16.51 11.86
N GLU A 189 -0.66 16.83 12.62
CA GLU A 189 0.25 17.94 12.31
C GLU A 189 1.01 17.72 10.98
N GLN A 190 1.41 16.48 10.68
CA GLN A 190 2.05 16.16 9.40
C GLN A 190 1.07 16.33 8.24
N ALA A 191 -0.16 15.82 8.37
CA ALA A 191 -1.19 15.94 7.34
C ALA A 191 -1.52 17.41 7.00
N GLN A 192 -1.63 18.27 8.02
CA GLN A 192 -1.89 19.71 7.83
C GLN A 192 -0.76 20.44 7.09
N LYS A 193 0.47 19.91 7.11
CA LYS A 193 1.64 20.51 6.45
C LYS A 193 1.81 20.07 5.00
N ILE A 194 1.02 19.10 4.51
CA ILE A 194 1.09 18.61 3.13
C ILE A 194 0.03 19.36 2.29
N PRO A 195 0.44 20.25 1.36
CA PRO A 195 -0.50 21.06 0.58
C PRO A 195 -1.52 20.22 -0.21
N GLU A 196 -1.11 19.07 -0.73
CA GLU A 196 -1.96 18.17 -1.52
C GLU A 196 -3.05 17.54 -0.64
N VAL A 197 -2.71 17.13 0.58
CA VAL A 197 -3.69 16.59 1.55
C VAL A 197 -4.66 17.69 1.95
N LYS A 198 -4.17 18.91 2.17
CA LYS A 198 -5.03 20.06 2.48
C LYS A 198 -5.99 20.37 1.33
N GLU A 199 -5.51 20.41 0.08
CA GLU A 199 -6.33 20.65 -1.10
C GLU A 199 -7.43 19.58 -1.24
N MET A 200 -7.10 18.30 -0.98
CA MET A 200 -8.08 17.22 -0.98
C MET A 200 -9.15 17.34 0.10
N ILE A 201 -8.83 17.95 1.24
CA ILE A 201 -9.77 18.18 2.34
C ILE A 201 -10.65 19.41 2.05
N ASP A 202 -10.05 20.49 1.56
CA ASP A 202 -10.72 21.78 1.34
C ASP A 202 -11.60 21.72 0.07
N ASN A 203 -11.13 21.03 -0.98
CA ASN A 203 -11.80 20.90 -2.28
C ASN A 203 -11.89 19.43 -2.74
N PRO A 204 -12.60 18.55 -2.01
CA PRO A 204 -12.61 17.13 -2.32
C PRO A 204 -13.31 16.82 -3.65
N PRO A 205 -12.69 16.01 -4.53
CA PRO A 205 -13.40 15.44 -5.67
C PRO A 205 -14.50 14.49 -5.20
N ASP A 206 -15.51 14.24 -6.03
CA ASP A 206 -16.70 13.48 -5.61
C ASP A 206 -16.38 12.05 -5.18
N PHE A 207 -15.46 11.37 -5.86
CA PHE A 207 -15.02 10.03 -5.45
C PHE A 207 -14.46 10.00 -4.02
N LEU A 208 -13.85 11.10 -3.56
CA LEU A 208 -13.24 11.17 -2.24
C LEU A 208 -14.31 11.41 -1.16
N LYS A 209 -15.37 12.17 -1.50
CA LYS A 209 -16.58 12.28 -0.65
C LYS A 209 -17.26 10.92 -0.52
N ASP A 210 -17.38 10.17 -1.62
CA ASP A 210 -17.96 8.83 -1.61
C ASP A 210 -17.11 7.88 -0.75
N TRP A 211 -15.79 7.91 -0.95
CA TRP A 211 -14.83 7.13 -0.15
C TRP A 211 -14.94 7.43 1.35
N SER A 212 -15.01 8.71 1.74
CA SER A 212 -15.25 9.14 3.13
C SER A 212 -16.52 8.53 3.71
N ARG A 213 -17.61 8.50 2.93
CA ARG A 213 -18.86 7.86 3.34
C ARG A 213 -18.72 6.34 3.46
N GLN A 214 -17.96 5.68 2.60
CA GLN A 214 -17.74 4.23 2.65
C GLN A 214 -16.97 3.79 3.90
N ILE A 215 -15.94 4.55 4.29
CA ILE A 215 -15.17 4.24 5.52
C ILE A 215 -15.86 4.75 6.79
N GLY A 216 -16.76 5.72 6.65
CA GLY A 216 -17.45 6.37 7.76
C GLY A 216 -16.54 7.23 8.62
N ALA A 217 -15.67 8.04 7.99
CA ALA A 217 -14.78 8.98 8.67
C ALA A 217 -14.68 10.29 7.89
N GLU A 218 -14.37 11.39 8.59
CA GLU A 218 -14.04 12.67 7.94
C GLU A 218 -12.75 12.53 7.11
N LEU A 219 -12.62 13.32 6.04
CA LEU A 219 -11.44 13.26 5.16
C LEU A 219 -10.12 13.55 5.86
N LYS A 220 -10.11 14.50 6.80
CA LYS A 220 -8.93 14.84 7.62
C LYS A 220 -8.42 13.65 8.44
N ASP A 221 -9.29 12.68 8.74
CA ASP A 221 -8.97 11.48 9.51
C ASP A 221 -8.70 10.30 8.58
N GLY A 222 -9.53 10.16 7.55
CA GLY A 222 -9.38 9.21 6.45
C GLY A 222 -7.98 9.25 5.85
N LEU A 223 -7.59 10.42 5.36
CA LEU A 223 -6.38 10.64 4.55
C LEU A 223 -5.07 10.53 5.33
N ARG A 224 -5.13 10.26 6.64
CA ARG A 224 -3.93 10.01 7.45
C ARG A 224 -3.38 8.61 7.31
N GLU A 225 -4.16 7.66 6.84
CA GLU A 225 -3.68 6.30 6.59
C GLU A 225 -3.08 6.19 5.18
N ASN A 226 -2.02 5.43 5.01
CA ASN A 226 -1.33 5.27 3.73
C ASN A 226 -1.27 3.79 3.35
N PRO A 227 -1.86 3.36 2.22
CA PRO A 227 -1.76 1.96 1.82
C PRO A 227 -0.33 1.70 1.34
N SER A 228 0.26 0.60 1.79
CA SER A 228 1.67 0.32 1.54
C SER A 228 1.98 -1.16 1.61
N TRP A 229 2.93 -1.60 0.78
CA TRP A 229 3.68 -2.83 1.01
C TRP A 229 5.00 -2.49 1.70
N ILE A 230 5.34 -3.25 2.74
CA ILE A 230 6.59 -3.10 3.48
C ILE A 230 7.23 -4.48 3.68
N ALA A 231 8.55 -4.56 3.47
CA ALA A 231 9.32 -5.79 3.58
C ALA A 231 10.44 -5.66 4.61
N PHE A 232 10.67 -6.75 5.32
CA PHE A 232 11.73 -6.92 6.29
C PHE A 232 12.46 -8.24 6.08
N ALA A 233 13.74 -8.24 6.42
CA ALA A 233 14.56 -9.44 6.51
C ALA A 233 15.03 -9.63 7.95
N ARG A 234 15.21 -10.88 8.37
CA ARG A 234 15.79 -11.24 9.66
C ARG A 234 17.05 -12.07 9.43
N GLU A 235 18.17 -11.58 9.94
CA GLU A 235 19.46 -12.24 9.84
C GLU A 235 20.17 -12.23 11.20
N ASN A 236 20.63 -13.39 11.66
CA ASN A 236 21.34 -13.55 12.94
C ASN A 236 20.60 -12.90 14.14
N GLY A 237 19.26 -13.02 14.15
CA GLY A 237 18.40 -12.46 15.19
C GLY A 237 18.12 -10.94 15.05
N THR A 238 18.77 -10.24 14.13
CA THR A 238 18.54 -8.82 13.84
C THR A 238 17.48 -8.66 12.76
N VAL A 239 16.56 -7.69 12.93
CA VAL A 239 15.57 -7.31 11.92
C VAL A 239 16.05 -6.10 11.13
N TYR A 240 15.86 -6.16 9.82
CA TYR A 240 16.18 -5.12 8.87
C TYR A 240 14.95 -4.75 8.06
N HIS A 241 14.71 -3.45 7.90
CA HIS A 241 13.81 -2.92 6.88
C HIS A 241 14.54 -2.93 5.53
N THR A 242 13.88 -3.44 4.49
CA THR A 242 14.53 -3.64 3.19
C THR A 242 13.83 -2.89 2.06
N TYR A 243 12.50 -2.73 2.13
CA TYR A 243 11.74 -2.06 1.08
C TYR A 243 10.39 -1.55 1.59
N THR A 244 9.96 -0.39 1.10
CA THR A 244 8.58 0.10 1.22
C THR A 244 8.14 0.69 -0.10
N VAL A 245 6.89 0.45 -0.46
CA VAL A 245 6.20 1.14 -1.54
C VAL A 245 4.78 1.50 -1.10
N SER A 246 4.34 2.71 -1.41
CA SER A 246 3.02 3.22 -1.06
C SER A 246 2.27 3.69 -2.30
N ALA A 247 0.96 3.94 -2.16
CA ALA A 247 0.22 4.62 -3.21
C ALA A 247 0.93 5.91 -3.66
N PRO A 248 0.90 6.26 -4.96
CA PRO A 248 0.03 5.73 -6.02
C PRO A 248 0.61 4.54 -6.82
N ASP A 249 1.64 3.85 -6.33
CA ASP A 249 2.19 2.72 -7.08
C ASP A 249 1.10 1.65 -7.33
N PRO A 250 0.92 1.16 -8.57
CA PRO A 250 -0.14 0.23 -8.91
C PRO A 250 -0.03 -1.12 -8.17
N PHE A 251 1.15 -1.49 -7.66
CA PHE A 251 1.32 -2.68 -6.84
C PHE A 251 0.56 -2.62 -5.50
N VAL A 252 0.16 -1.41 -5.09
CA VAL A 252 -0.55 -1.13 -3.85
C VAL A 252 -2.07 -1.05 -4.06
N ALA A 253 -2.53 -1.21 -5.31
CA ALA A 253 -3.92 -1.17 -5.74
C ALA A 253 -4.52 -2.59 -5.86
N PRO A 254 -5.86 -2.75 -5.90
CA PRO A 254 -6.52 -4.05 -6.02
C PRO A 254 -6.00 -4.87 -7.21
N TYR A 255 -5.68 -6.14 -7.00
CA TYR A 255 -5.10 -6.97 -8.06
C TYR A 255 -6.02 -7.21 -9.26
N PHE A 256 -7.34 -7.13 -9.05
CA PHE A 256 -8.28 -7.22 -10.17
C PHE A 256 -8.13 -6.05 -11.15
N SER A 257 -7.53 -4.91 -10.75
CA SER A 257 -7.29 -3.78 -11.65
C SER A 257 -6.38 -4.18 -12.82
N PHE A 258 -5.35 -4.99 -12.55
CA PHE A 258 -4.50 -5.58 -13.59
C PHE A 258 -5.28 -6.52 -14.52
N LEU A 259 -6.28 -7.25 -14.02
CA LEU A 259 -7.13 -8.09 -14.87
C LEU A 259 -8.05 -7.25 -15.75
N LEU A 260 -8.61 -6.16 -15.20
CA LEU A 260 -9.47 -5.23 -15.92
C LEU A 260 -8.74 -4.56 -17.09
N GLU A 261 -7.45 -4.23 -16.93
CA GLU A 261 -6.62 -3.70 -18.02
C GLU A 261 -6.45 -4.66 -19.21
N ARG A 262 -6.78 -5.95 -19.05
CA ARG A 262 -6.74 -6.95 -20.13
C ARG A 262 -8.12 -7.17 -20.76
N THR A 263 -9.14 -6.46 -20.29
CA THR A 263 -10.47 -6.48 -20.89
C THR A 263 -10.59 -5.43 -22.00
N PRO A 264 -11.37 -5.69 -23.06
CA PRO A 264 -11.39 -4.83 -24.25
C PRO A 264 -12.11 -3.49 -24.07
N LYS A 265 -12.92 -3.35 -23.01
CA LYS A 265 -13.67 -2.11 -22.73
C LYS A 265 -12.89 -1.27 -21.73
N ALA A 266 -12.77 0.02 -22.03
CA ALA A 266 -12.31 0.98 -21.02
C ALA A 266 -13.29 0.92 -19.85
N GLN A 267 -12.75 0.66 -18.66
CA GLN A 267 -13.54 0.65 -17.44
C GLN A 267 -13.64 2.08 -16.91
N SER A 268 -14.75 2.40 -16.24
CA SER A 268 -14.77 3.55 -15.34
C SER A 268 -13.67 3.38 -14.30
N ASP A 269 -13.17 4.51 -13.78
CA ASP A 269 -12.18 4.50 -12.73
C ASP A 269 -12.55 3.53 -11.60
N ILE A 270 -11.57 2.85 -11.00
CA ILE A 270 -11.75 2.04 -9.79
C ILE A 270 -12.23 2.87 -8.58
N ALA A 271 -12.32 4.20 -8.75
CA ALA A 271 -13.05 5.11 -7.88
C ALA A 271 -14.51 4.62 -7.74
N GLY A 272 -14.88 4.21 -6.53
CA GLY A 272 -16.17 3.55 -6.27
C GLY A 272 -16.10 2.04 -6.15
N THR A 273 -14.91 1.44 -6.09
CA THR A 273 -14.75 0.03 -5.65
C THR A 273 -15.51 -0.16 -4.33
N LEU A 274 -16.41 -1.13 -4.31
CA LEU A 274 -17.13 -1.55 -3.12
C LEU A 274 -16.35 -2.70 -2.45
N ARG A 275 -16.61 -2.93 -1.17
CA ARG A 275 -16.13 -4.17 -0.55
C ARG A 275 -16.95 -5.34 -1.12
N LYS A 276 -16.37 -6.55 -1.17
CA LYS A 276 -17.01 -7.70 -1.82
C LYS A 276 -18.41 -8.03 -1.28
N ASP A 277 -18.72 -7.64 -0.05
CA ASP A 277 -20.00 -7.85 0.64
C ASP A 277 -20.96 -6.65 0.51
N GLU A 278 -20.61 -5.65 -0.30
CA GLU A 278 -21.40 -4.43 -0.53
C GLU A 278 -21.89 -4.29 -1.97
N TYR A 279 -21.46 -5.19 -2.86
CA TYR A 279 -22.01 -5.25 -4.21
C TYR A 279 -23.48 -5.72 -4.15
N PRO A 280 -24.37 -5.13 -4.97
CA PRO A 280 -25.73 -5.64 -5.10
C PRO A 280 -25.73 -7.04 -5.72
N ASP A 281 -26.71 -7.85 -5.33
CA ASP A 281 -26.99 -9.16 -5.93
C ASP A 281 -27.41 -9.07 -7.41
#